data_AF-A0A516NWG6-F1
#
_entry.id   AF-A0A516NWG6-F1
#
_cell.length_a   1.000
_cell.length_b   1.000
_cell.length_c   1.000
_cell.angle_alpha   90.00
_cell.angle_beta   90.00
_cell.angle_gamma   90.00
#
_symmetry.space_group_name_H-M   'P 1'
#
loop_
_entity.id
_entity.type
_entity.pdbx_description
1 polymer ?
#
loop_
_entity_poly.entity_id
_entity_poly.type
_entity_poly.pdbx_seq_one_letter_code
_entity_poly.pdbx_strand_id
1 'polypeptide(L)' 'MCDIIEPQLSDWRVQGPTLGKISLNGSVHEWALRNGAINGQVLGDKDSVDRIMTAQCPDVHAQAVSALELPSLAAGLL' A
#
# COMPACT_ATOMS: atom_id res chain seq x y z
N MET A 1 2.55 5.66 6.70
CA MET A 1 1.94 4.77 5.69
C MET A 1 0.79 3.98 6.29
N CYS A 2 0.99 3.37 7.45
CA CYS A 2 -0.06 2.67 8.20
C CYS A 2 -1.32 3.53 8.38
N ASP A 3 -1.13 4.80 8.77
CA ASP A 3 -2.16 5.83 8.92
C ASP A 3 -2.93 6.17 7.63
N ILE A 4 -2.31 5.96 6.46
CA ILE A 4 -2.92 6.18 5.15
C ILE A 4 -3.67 4.93 4.67
N ILE A 5 -3.11 3.74 4.89
CA ILE A 5 -3.65 2.47 4.41
C ILE A 5 -4.79 1.96 5.30
N GLU A 6 -4.66 2.05 6.62
CA GLU A 6 -5.62 1.48 7.57
C GLU A 6 -7.07 1.95 7.34
N PRO A 7 -7.35 3.25 7.10
CA PRO A 7 -8.71 3.70 6.79
C PRO A 7 -9.28 3.12 5.49
N GLN A 8 -8.43 2.76 4.54
CA GLN A 8 -8.82 2.25 3.21
C GLN A 8 -9.23 0.77 3.23
N LEU A 9 -8.83 0.01 4.27
CA LEU A 9 -9.04 -1.44 4.32
C LEU A 9 -10.52 -1.83 4.25
N SER A 10 -11.41 -1.03 4.86
CA SER A 10 -12.84 -1.28 4.79
C SER A 10 -13.36 -1.14 3.36
N ASP A 11 -12.95 -0.07 2.68
CA ASP A 11 -13.35 0.21 1.31
C ASP A 11 -12.81 -0.83 0.34
N TRP A 12 -11.57 -1.27 0.50
CA TRP A 12 -10.97 -2.30 -0.36
C TRP A 12 -11.71 -3.64 -0.28
N ARG A 13 -12.18 -4.02 0.92
CA ARG A 13 -12.98 -5.23 1.11
C ARG A 13 -14.36 -5.14 0.45
N VAL A 14 -14.95 -3.94 0.37
CA VAL A 14 -16.28 -3.72 -0.21
C VAL A 14 -16.22 -3.52 -1.72
N GLN A 15 -15.26 -2.72 -2.19
CA GLN A 15 -15.10 -2.34 -3.59
C GLN A 15 -14.35 -3.40 -4.42
N GLY A 16 -13.64 -4.30 -3.75
CA GLY A 16 -12.89 -5.40 -4.36
C GLY A 16 -11.51 -4.98 -4.89
N PRO A 17 -10.73 -5.98 -5.37
CA PRO A 17 -9.29 -5.84 -5.61
C PRO A 17 -8.95 -4.87 -6.75
N THR A 18 -9.82 -4.70 -7.76
CA THR A 18 -9.56 -3.79 -8.88
C THR A 18 -9.51 -2.33 -8.43
N LEU A 19 -10.56 -1.86 -7.75
CA LEU A 19 -10.61 -0.48 -7.23
C LEU A 19 -9.64 -0.30 -6.06
N GLY A 20 -9.48 -1.33 -5.24
CA GLY A 20 -8.51 -1.32 -4.14
C GLY A 20 -7.06 -1.11 -4.62
N LYS A 21 -6.65 -1.72 -5.74
CA LYS A 21 -5.30 -1.50 -6.30
C LYS A 21 -5.09 -0.07 -6.80
N ILE A 22 -6.11 0.55 -7.38
CA ILE A 22 -6.04 1.97 -7.77
C ILE A 22 -5.86 2.86 -6.53
N SER A 23 -6.64 2.60 -5.48
CA SER A 23 -6.53 3.29 -4.20
C SER A 23 -5.15 3.07 -3.54
N LEU A 24 -4.62 1.85 -3.54
CA LEU A 24 -3.25 1.54 -3.07
C LEU A 24 -2.19 2.41 -3.75
N ASN A 25 -2.24 2.52 -5.09
CA ASN A 25 -1.29 3.34 -5.84
C ASN A 25 -1.38 4.82 -5.44
N GLY A 26 -2.59 5.34 -5.21
CA GLY A 26 -2.80 6.69 -4.69
C GLY A 26 -2.22 6.86 -3.27
N SER A 27 -2.49 5.92 -2.36
CA SER A 27 -1.97 5.93 -0.99
C SER A 27 -0.45 5.91 -0.92
N VAL A 28 0.21 5.12 -1.78
CA VAL A 28 1.67 5.05 -1.83
C VAL A 28 2.26 6.35 -2.39
N HIS A 29 1.65 6.95 -3.41
CA HIS A 29 2.04 8.28 -3.91
C HIS A 29 1.91 9.36 -2.83
N GLU A 30 0.78 9.39 -2.12
CA GLU A 30 0.56 10.33 -1.02
C GLU A 30 1.59 10.15 0.09
N TRP A 31 1.85 8.91 0.49
CA TRP A 31 2.86 8.60 1.50
C TRP A 31 4.26 9.08 1.07
N ALA A 32 4.65 8.82 -0.18
CA ALA A 32 5.94 9.23 -0.72
C ALA A 32 6.10 10.76 -0.67
N LEU A 33 5.10 11.50 -1.13
CA LEU A 33 5.06 12.96 -1.07
C LEU A 33 5.21 13.49 0.37
N ARG A 34 4.48 12.91 1.34
CA ARG A 34 4.53 13.32 2.74
C ARG A 34 5.88 13.06 3.42
N ASN A 35 6.65 12.08 2.94
CA ASN A 35 7.89 11.63 3.58
C ASN A 35 9.15 12.07 2.81
N GLY A 36 9.01 12.96 1.83
CA GLY A 36 10.14 13.44 1.02
C GLY A 36 10.75 12.35 0.13
N ALA A 37 10.10 11.19 0.00
CA ALA A 37 10.48 10.20 -0.98
C ALA A 37 9.95 10.66 -2.34
N ILE A 38 10.87 10.93 -3.28
CA ILE A 38 10.48 11.16 -4.67
C ILE A 38 9.88 9.85 -5.18
N ASN A 39 8.79 9.88 -5.96
CA ASN A 39 8.18 8.66 -6.53
C ASN A 39 9.22 7.72 -7.14
N GLY A 40 10.32 8.25 -7.73
CA GLY A 40 11.46 7.49 -8.23
C GLY A 40 12.12 6.54 -7.22
N GLN A 41 12.11 6.84 -5.92
CA GLN A 41 12.69 6.00 -4.87
C GLN A 41 11.82 4.78 -4.55
N VAL A 42 10.50 4.95 -4.52
CA VAL A 42 9.54 3.82 -4.41
C VAL A 42 9.48 3.04 -5.73
N LEU A 43 9.56 3.71 -6.88
CA LEU A 43 9.61 3.06 -8.19
C LEU A 43 10.91 2.26 -8.38
N GLY A 44 12.02 2.71 -7.80
CA GLY A 44 13.31 1.99 -7.81
C GLY A 44 13.38 0.79 -6.87
N ASP A 45 12.52 0.74 -5.85
CA ASP A 45 12.46 -0.32 -4.84
C ASP A 45 11.03 -0.46 -4.31
N LYS A 46 10.16 -1.08 -5.12
CA LYS A 46 8.74 -1.28 -4.77
C LYS A 46 8.58 -2.13 -3.50
N ASP A 47 9.49 -3.06 -3.27
CA ASP A 47 9.51 -3.93 -2.07
C ASP A 47 9.74 -3.15 -0.77
N SER A 48 10.23 -1.91 -0.84
CA SER A 48 10.30 -1.02 0.33
C SER A 48 8.94 -0.80 0.99
N VAL A 49 7.84 -0.81 0.22
CA VAL A 49 6.49 -0.63 0.74
C VAL A 49 6.14 -1.76 1.71
N ASP A 50 6.32 -3.01 1.29
CA ASP A 50 6.11 -4.17 2.14
C ASP A 50 7.03 -4.14 3.38
N ARG A 51 8.33 -3.88 3.20
CA ARG A 51 9.29 -3.83 4.32
C ARG A 51 8.92 -2.77 5.37
N ILE A 52 8.51 -1.58 4.93
CA ILE A 52 8.10 -0.49 5.82
C ILE A 52 6.85 -0.88 6.60
N MET A 53 5.83 -1.43 5.94
CA MET A 53 4.59 -1.81 6.64
C MET A 53 4.76 -3.01 7.54
N THR A 54 5.46 -4.06 7.11
CA THR A 54 5.72 -5.22 7.99
C THR A 54 6.51 -4.81 9.24
N ALA A 55 7.42 -3.83 9.13
CA ALA A 55 8.18 -3.32 10.27
C ALA A 55 7.35 -2.43 11.22
N GLN A 56 6.42 -1.63 10.71
CA GLN A 56 5.69 -0.63 11.51
C GLN A 56 4.28 -1.06 11.92
N CYS A 57 3.58 -1.79 11.06
CA CYS A 57 2.18 -2.19 11.21
C CYS A 57 1.88 -3.51 10.47
N PRO A 58 2.42 -4.65 10.96
CA PRO A 58 2.26 -5.95 10.29
C PRO A 58 0.80 -6.37 10.11
N ASP A 59 -0.09 -6.01 11.04
CA ASP A 59 -1.51 -6.34 10.94
C ASP A 59 -2.22 -5.57 9.82
N VAL A 60 -1.85 -4.30 9.61
CA VAL A 60 -2.39 -3.49 8.50
C VAL A 60 -1.86 -3.99 7.17
N HIS A 61 -0.59 -4.39 7.12
CA HIS A 61 0.03 -5.03 5.95
C HIS A 61 -0.71 -6.33 5.56
N ALA A 62 -0.88 -7.25 6.50
CA ALA A 62 -1.55 -8.53 6.25
C ALA A 62 -3.00 -8.34 5.76
N GLN A 63 -3.73 -7.41 6.38
CA GLN A 63 -5.09 -7.08 5.95
C GLN A 63 -5.12 -6.46 4.55
N ALA A 64 -4.18 -5.58 4.22
CA ALA A 64 -4.08 -4.95 2.91
C ALA A 64 -3.80 -5.99 1.80
N VAL A 65 -2.81 -6.85 2.01
CA VAL A 65 -2.45 -7.94 1.07
C VAL A 65 -3.65 -8.87 0.85
N SER A 66 -4.35 -9.23 1.94
CA SER A 66 -5.55 -10.06 1.86
C SER A 66 -6.71 -9.37 1.15
N ALA A 67 -6.99 -8.10 1.45
CA ALA A 67 -8.11 -7.37 0.87
C ALA A 67 -7.93 -7.09 -0.63
N LEU A 68 -6.68 -6.96 -1.07
CA LEU A 68 -6.33 -6.70 -2.47
C LEU A 68 -6.05 -7.97 -3.29
N GLU A 69 -6.09 -9.14 -2.65
CA GLU A 69 -5.76 -10.44 -3.25
C GLU A 69 -4.40 -10.41 -3.95
N LEU A 70 -3.40 -9.86 -3.25
CA LEU A 70 -2.03 -9.73 -3.76
C LEU A 70 -1.09 -10.70 -3.03
N PRO A 71 0.04 -11.09 -3.65
CA PRO A 71 1.11 -11.79 -2.95
C PRO A 71 1.96 -10.84 -2.09
N SER A 72 2.02 -9.56 -2.44
CA SER A 72 2.67 -8.46 -1.71
C SER A 72 2.07 -7.13 -2.17
N LEU A 73 2.20 -6.05 -1.40
CA LEU A 73 1.73 -4.74 -1.84
C LEU A 73 2.51 -4.25 -3.06
N ALA A 74 3.83 -4.53 -3.12
CA ALA A 74 4.68 -4.23 -4.25
C ALA A 74 4.15 -4.81 -5.57
N ALA A 75 3.54 -6.00 -5.55
CA ALA A 75 2.96 -6.64 -6.73
C ALA A 75 1.74 -5.89 -7.31
N GLY A 76 1.11 -5.00 -6.52
CA GLY A 76 -0.01 -4.17 -6.93
C GLY A 76 0.36 -2.76 -7.39
N LEU A 77 1.64 -2.37 -7.31
CA LEU A 77 2.09 -1.02 -7.64
C LEU A 77 2.43 -0.88 -9.13
N LEU A 78 1.94 0.19 -9.75
CA LEU A 78 2.16 0.56 -11.15
C LEU A 78 3.42 1.42 -11.29
#